data_AF-A0A8T4S257-F1
#
_entry.id   AF-A0A8T4S257-F1
#
_cell.length_a   1.000
_cell.length_b   1.000
_cell.length_c   1.000
_cell.angle_alpha   90.00
_cell.angle_beta   90.00
_cell.angle_gamma   90.00
#
_symmetry.space_group_name_H-M   'P 1'
#
loop_
_entity.id
_entity.type
_entity.pdbx_description
1 polymer ?
#
loop_
_entity_poly.entity_id
_entity_poly.type
_entity_poly.pdbx_seq_one_letter_code
_entity_poly.pdbx_strand_id
1 'polypeptide(L)'
;MTGIVMSTGPYVGIENDYRYLDGADAAALAIGECIDLPNNYVSICLDSLTVKDTDYIDLNVEYLEGTDLTSDSGIPGMSNANVVHIYTNKDDTIKILQAQLSPANITGDIKTKELWIGGAANLSVFYKNKDNANKKTFAGNVTAASAGTGWAEIDYGDTKNSNIRFNITDNIVILNSAFNLTLIQQGDNSNDLTVGTDTATIWFSRTSGAISALGSTKSSEEAAEVVWDQAATHGTTTNIGTKDENHRFRYGTIIVDPKGNGASDRELFKIPSDQVQVNVVVKPGTGATTIPTTSGGIAISSYATAPSAVLDSEVTTPADHNLVLVGGPAVNKLSAEFLGKTFPAYGEASGLKEGEAVLELKDNGGNVALIVAGWEGEDTRRAARVLQNYRAYTAQLKGTSVKVAGTTSSPTIVTSA
;
A
#
# COMPACT_ATOMS: atom_id res chain seq x y z
N MET A 1 11.54 -1.23 -3.76
CA MET A 1 11.92 -0.03 -2.97
C MET A 1 13.38 0.35 -3.20
N THR A 2 13.64 1.39 -4.00
CA THR A 2 14.98 1.97 -4.18
C THR A 2 15.17 3.18 -3.27
N GLY A 3 16.02 3.02 -2.26
CA GLY A 3 16.95 4.06 -1.79
C GLY A 3 16.39 5.33 -1.15
N ILE A 4 15.65 5.21 -0.04
CA ILE A 4 15.65 6.31 0.94
C ILE A 4 16.99 6.25 1.69
N VAL A 5 17.78 7.32 1.59
CA VAL A 5 18.99 7.49 2.43
C VAL A 5 18.50 7.64 3.86
N MET A 6 18.55 6.55 4.61
CA MET A 6 18.09 6.49 5.99
C MET A 6 18.99 7.40 6.84
N SER A 7 18.42 8.47 7.40
CA SER A 7 19.12 9.25 8.43
C SER A 7 19.50 8.32 9.59
N THR A 8 20.65 8.57 10.24
CA THR A 8 21.08 7.83 11.43
C THR A 8 20.03 7.95 12.55
N GLY A 9 19.19 6.93 12.72
CA GLY A 9 18.12 6.87 13.73
C GLY A 9 17.20 5.66 13.51
N PRO A 10 16.31 5.35 14.47
CA PRO A 10 15.27 4.34 14.29
C PRO A 10 14.28 4.79 13.21
N TYR A 11 13.85 3.87 12.35
CA TYR A 11 12.88 4.12 11.29
C TYR A 11 11.67 3.20 11.44
N VAL A 12 10.53 3.65 10.92
CA VAL A 12 9.33 2.84 10.74
C VAL A 12 9.16 2.63 9.24
N GLY A 13 9.15 1.36 8.82
CA GLY A 13 8.87 0.96 7.44
C GLY A 13 7.49 0.32 7.35
N ILE A 14 6.92 0.35 6.16
CA ILE A 14 5.63 -0.27 5.85
C ILE A 14 5.87 -1.22 4.70
N GLU A 15 5.51 -2.47 4.89
CA GLU A 15 5.61 -3.52 3.89
C GLU A 15 4.21 -4.04 3.59
N ASN A 16 3.88 -4.14 2.30
CA ASN A 16 2.69 -4.84 1.87
C ASN A 16 3.02 -6.34 1.81
N ASP A 17 2.38 -7.14 2.67
CA ASP A 17 2.63 -8.58 2.78
C ASP A 17 1.89 -9.40 1.70
N TYR A 18 1.15 -8.75 0.78
CA TYR A 18 0.44 -9.37 -0.37
C TYR A 18 -0.32 -10.67 -0.04
N ARG A 19 -0.89 -10.77 1.17
CA ARG A 19 -1.63 -11.95 1.59
C ARG A 19 -2.97 -12.02 0.86
N TYR A 20 -3.27 -13.21 0.34
CA TYR A 20 -4.59 -13.53 -0.17
C TYR A 20 -5.57 -13.56 1.02
N LEU A 21 -6.58 -12.69 0.97
CA LEU A 21 -7.65 -12.70 1.97
C LEU A 21 -8.63 -13.82 1.62
N ASP A 22 -8.67 -14.86 2.44
CA ASP A 22 -9.57 -16.01 2.28
C ASP A 22 -10.87 -15.90 3.10
N GLY A 23 -11.08 -14.76 3.76
CA GLY A 23 -12.22 -14.48 4.63
C GLY A 23 -12.05 -14.93 6.09
N ALA A 24 -10.98 -15.66 6.43
CA ALA A 24 -10.64 -16.00 7.82
C ALA A 24 -9.67 -14.99 8.47
N ASP A 25 -9.00 -14.18 7.65
CA ASP A 25 -8.08 -13.14 8.10
C ASP A 25 -8.78 -11.91 8.69
N ALA A 26 -8.08 -11.21 9.59
CA ALA A 26 -8.50 -9.89 10.04
C ALA A 26 -8.63 -8.95 8.83
N ALA A 27 -9.67 -8.11 8.83
CA ALA A 27 -9.92 -7.20 7.72
C ALA A 27 -8.67 -6.36 7.42
N ALA A 28 -8.24 -6.38 6.15
CA ALA A 28 -7.21 -5.47 5.69
C ALA A 28 -7.70 -4.02 5.78
N LEU A 29 -6.77 -3.09 6.03
CA LEU A 29 -7.04 -1.66 5.98
C LEU A 29 -7.67 -1.26 4.63
N ALA A 30 -8.83 -0.63 4.68
CA ALA A 30 -9.46 -0.03 3.51
C ALA A 30 -8.89 1.37 3.20
N ILE A 31 -9.20 1.89 2.00
CA ILE A 31 -8.85 3.26 1.62
C ILE A 31 -9.54 4.25 2.58
N GLY A 32 -8.76 5.16 3.13
CA GLY A 32 -9.14 6.14 4.14
C GLY A 32 -8.95 5.66 5.58
N GLU A 33 -8.71 4.37 5.81
CA GLU A 33 -8.54 3.83 7.16
C GLU A 33 -7.09 4.00 7.67
N CYS A 34 -6.95 3.96 8.99
CA CYS A 34 -5.68 4.13 9.68
C CYS A 34 -5.47 3.05 10.74
N ILE A 35 -4.22 2.63 10.92
CA ILE A 35 -3.76 1.93 12.12
C ILE A 35 -3.13 2.96 13.04
N ASP A 36 -3.68 3.10 14.24
CA ASP A 36 -3.09 3.88 15.32
C ASP A 36 -2.03 3.05 16.04
N LEU A 37 -0.82 3.58 16.14
CA LEU A 37 0.22 2.97 16.95
C LEU A 37 -0.06 3.19 18.45
N PRO A 38 0.49 2.35 19.36
CA PRO A 38 0.23 2.45 20.79
C PRO A 38 0.39 3.87 21.36
N ASN A 39 -0.54 4.24 22.24
CA ASN A 39 -0.68 5.59 22.83
C ASN A 39 -1.02 6.71 21.83
N ASN A 40 -1.52 6.36 20.64
CA ASN A 40 -1.99 7.30 19.61
C ASN A 40 -0.95 8.35 19.21
N TYR A 41 0.33 7.99 19.23
CA TYR A 41 1.43 8.89 18.87
C TYR A 41 1.48 9.19 17.37
N VAL A 42 1.15 8.19 16.56
CA VAL A 42 1.25 8.19 15.11
C VAL A 42 0.14 7.29 14.57
N SER A 43 -0.47 7.72 13.49
CA SER A 43 -1.41 6.90 12.71
C SER A 43 -0.81 6.64 11.33
N ILE A 44 -0.86 5.39 10.88
CA ILE A 44 -0.46 4.98 9.54
C ILE A 44 -1.74 4.78 8.74
N CYS A 45 -1.97 5.62 7.73
CA CYS A 45 -3.21 5.62 6.97
C CYS A 45 -2.99 5.19 5.53
N LEU A 46 -3.88 4.35 5.04
CA LEU A 46 -3.99 4.02 3.63
C LEU A 46 -4.82 5.12 2.97
N ASP A 47 -4.18 6.13 2.38
CA ASP A 47 -4.86 7.37 1.97
C ASP A 47 -5.63 7.21 0.66
N SER A 48 -4.95 6.67 -0.36
CA SER A 48 -5.54 6.50 -1.69
C SER A 48 -4.77 5.44 -2.49
N LEU A 49 -5.31 5.09 -3.67
CA LEU A 49 -4.58 4.39 -4.71
C LEU A 49 -4.08 5.36 -5.77
N THR A 50 -3.07 4.98 -6.55
CA THR A 50 -2.55 5.79 -7.67
C THR A 50 -3.49 5.79 -8.87
N VAL A 51 -4.27 4.73 -9.05
CA VAL A 51 -5.27 4.58 -10.11
C VAL A 51 -6.68 4.69 -9.52
N LYS A 52 -7.55 5.46 -10.17
CA LYS A 52 -8.94 5.61 -9.75
C LYS A 52 -9.78 4.44 -10.22
N ASP A 53 -10.85 4.12 -9.50
CA ASP A 53 -11.80 3.05 -9.90
C ASP A 53 -12.45 3.28 -11.27
N THR A 54 -12.50 4.52 -11.75
CA THR A 54 -13.01 4.87 -13.09
C THR A 54 -12.00 4.63 -14.20
N ASP A 55 -10.73 4.44 -13.88
CA ASP A 55 -9.62 4.39 -14.84
C ASP A 55 -9.26 2.94 -15.19
N TYR A 56 -10.28 2.09 -15.29
CA TYR A 56 -10.19 0.68 -15.67
C TYR A 56 -10.90 0.43 -17.01
N ILE A 57 -10.38 -0.51 -17.80
CA ILE A 57 -11.14 -1.13 -18.90
C ILE A 57 -11.67 -2.49 -18.47
N ASP A 58 -12.80 -2.88 -19.04
CA ASP A 58 -13.33 -4.23 -18.90
C ASP A 58 -12.73 -5.09 -20.03
N LEU A 59 -12.10 -6.20 -19.66
CA LEU A 59 -11.58 -7.24 -20.53
C LEU A 59 -12.37 -8.52 -20.27
N ASN A 60 -13.09 -8.98 -21.29
CA ASN A 60 -13.87 -10.20 -21.25
C ASN A 60 -13.13 -11.29 -22.01
N VAL A 61 -13.13 -12.50 -21.44
CA VAL A 61 -12.62 -13.72 -22.06
C VAL A 61 -13.73 -14.75 -21.97
N GLU A 62 -14.33 -15.14 -23.09
CA GLU A 62 -15.48 -16.05 -23.08
C GLU A 62 -15.34 -17.17 -24.11
N TYR A 63 -15.92 -18.32 -23.81
CA TYR A 63 -16.08 -19.41 -24.77
C TYR A 63 -17.37 -19.20 -25.58
N LEU A 64 -17.24 -19.21 -26.91
CA LEU A 64 -18.37 -19.12 -27.83
C LEU A 64 -18.40 -20.31 -28.78
N GLU A 65 -19.61 -20.77 -29.08
CA GLU A 65 -19.87 -21.81 -30.07
C GLU A 65 -20.36 -21.22 -31.39
N GLY A 66 -20.09 -21.94 -32.48
CA GLY A 66 -20.67 -21.65 -33.79
C GLY A 66 -20.33 -20.28 -34.35
N THR A 67 -19.16 -19.73 -33.99
CA THR A 67 -18.69 -18.46 -34.52
C THR A 67 -18.28 -18.62 -35.97
N ASP A 68 -18.85 -17.80 -36.85
CA ASP A 68 -18.43 -17.70 -38.24
C ASP A 68 -17.16 -16.85 -38.37
N LEU A 69 -16.05 -17.48 -38.75
CA LEU A 69 -14.75 -16.88 -39.02
C LEU A 69 -14.42 -16.84 -40.53
N THR A 70 -15.36 -17.20 -41.41
CA THR A 70 -15.13 -17.27 -42.87
C THR A 70 -15.11 -15.94 -43.58
N SER A 71 -15.35 -14.84 -42.86
CA SER A 71 -15.19 -13.50 -43.43
C SER A 71 -13.78 -13.26 -43.95
N ASP A 72 -12.78 -14.03 -43.49
CA ASP A 72 -11.48 -14.13 -44.12
C ASP A 72 -11.36 -15.39 -44.99
N SER A 73 -11.11 -15.23 -46.30
CA SER A 73 -10.92 -16.33 -47.24
C SER A 73 -9.65 -17.14 -47.01
N GLY A 74 -8.76 -16.70 -46.10
CA GLY A 74 -7.46 -17.29 -45.83
C GLY A 74 -7.48 -18.64 -45.10
N ILE A 75 -8.56 -19.01 -44.41
CA ILE A 75 -8.68 -20.29 -43.70
C ILE A 75 -10.00 -20.99 -44.05
N PRO A 76 -9.97 -22.09 -44.83
CA PRO A 76 -11.17 -22.85 -45.14
C PRO A 76 -11.69 -23.61 -43.90
N GLY A 77 -13.02 -23.73 -43.79
CA GLY A 77 -13.67 -24.62 -42.83
C GLY A 77 -13.98 -24.04 -41.44
N MET A 78 -14.13 -22.72 -41.30
CA MET A 78 -14.41 -22.07 -40.01
C MET A 78 -15.75 -21.32 -39.94
N SER A 79 -16.80 -21.79 -40.62
CA SER A 79 -18.13 -21.15 -40.61
C SER A 79 -18.95 -21.42 -39.35
N ASN A 80 -18.47 -22.30 -38.47
CA ASN A 80 -19.14 -22.72 -37.24
C ASN A 80 -18.08 -23.17 -36.22
N ALA A 81 -17.16 -22.27 -35.88
CA ALA A 81 -16.02 -22.56 -35.03
C ALA A 81 -16.34 -22.30 -33.55
N ASN A 82 -15.86 -23.19 -32.68
CA ASN A 82 -15.79 -22.95 -31.25
C ASN A 82 -14.52 -22.14 -30.96
N VAL A 83 -14.66 -21.05 -30.22
CA VAL A 83 -13.61 -20.04 -30.04
C VAL A 83 -13.52 -19.55 -28.61
N VAL A 84 -12.34 -19.08 -28.21
CA VAL A 84 -12.21 -18.08 -27.15
C VAL A 84 -12.37 -16.72 -27.78
N HIS A 85 -13.35 -15.95 -27.32
CA HIS A 85 -13.57 -14.57 -27.69
C HIS A 85 -13.00 -13.66 -26.60
N ILE A 86 -12.08 -12.77 -27.00
CA ILE A 86 -11.44 -11.82 -26.10
C ILE A 86 -11.78 -10.42 -26.58
N TYR A 87 -12.41 -9.63 -25.72
CA TYR A 87 -12.81 -8.28 -26.09
C TYR A 87 -12.78 -7.30 -24.92
N THR A 88 -12.66 -6.02 -25.25
CA THR A 88 -12.66 -4.93 -24.30
C THR A 88 -13.76 -3.92 -24.57
N ASN A 89 -14.09 -3.12 -23.55
CA ASN A 89 -15.05 -2.01 -23.67
C ASN A 89 -14.46 -0.74 -24.34
N LYS A 90 -13.18 -0.75 -24.74
CA LYS A 90 -12.47 0.40 -25.31
C LYS A 90 -11.67 0.04 -26.56
N ASP A 91 -11.81 0.84 -27.61
CA ASP A 91 -11.12 0.65 -28.89
C ASP A 91 -9.59 0.64 -28.77
N ASP A 92 -8.93 -0.12 -29.66
CA ASP A 92 -7.47 -0.18 -29.82
C ASP A 92 -6.67 -0.54 -28.54
N THR A 93 -7.26 -1.32 -27.64
CA THR A 93 -6.64 -1.69 -26.34
C THR A 93 -6.00 -3.07 -26.31
N ILE A 94 -6.17 -3.90 -27.34
CA ILE A 94 -5.46 -5.16 -27.50
C ILE A 94 -4.51 -5.03 -28.67
N LYS A 95 -3.21 -5.22 -28.44
CA LYS A 95 -2.17 -5.22 -29.48
C LYS A 95 -1.70 -6.64 -29.76
N ILE A 96 -1.96 -7.13 -30.96
CA ILE A 96 -1.52 -8.45 -31.44
C ILE A 96 -0.10 -8.29 -32.01
N LEU A 97 0.83 -9.13 -31.56
CA LEU A 97 2.25 -9.04 -31.89
C LEU A 97 2.56 -9.91 -33.11
N GLN A 98 2.91 -9.29 -34.23
CA GLN A 98 3.14 -10.01 -35.50
C GLN A 98 4.27 -11.03 -35.39
N ALA A 99 5.34 -10.68 -34.68
CA ALA A 99 6.53 -11.51 -34.53
C ALA A 99 6.29 -12.79 -33.72
N GLN A 100 5.14 -12.90 -33.04
CA GLN A 100 4.79 -14.02 -32.15
C GLN A 100 3.76 -14.98 -32.79
N LEU A 101 3.46 -14.78 -34.07
CA LEU A 101 2.55 -15.63 -34.84
C LEU A 101 3.30 -16.41 -35.92
N SER A 102 2.91 -17.67 -36.17
CA SER A 102 3.49 -18.48 -37.25
C SER A 102 2.50 -19.48 -37.89
N PRO A 103 2.27 -19.41 -39.22
CA PRO A 103 2.59 -18.26 -40.05
C PRO A 103 1.85 -17.00 -39.58
N ALA A 104 2.50 -15.85 -39.66
CA ALA A 104 1.84 -14.56 -39.49
C ALA A 104 1.16 -14.15 -40.81
N ASN A 105 -0.04 -13.61 -40.72
CA ASN A 105 -0.84 -13.07 -41.84
C ASN A 105 -1.05 -11.55 -41.75
N ILE A 106 -0.35 -10.90 -40.83
CA ILE A 106 -0.26 -9.44 -40.67
C ILE A 106 1.17 -8.99 -40.95
N THR A 107 1.33 -7.75 -41.43
CA THR A 107 2.63 -7.18 -41.83
C THR A 107 3.34 -6.40 -40.72
N GLY A 108 2.68 -6.25 -39.58
CA GLY A 108 3.19 -5.58 -38.38
C GLY A 108 2.17 -5.71 -37.25
N ASP A 109 2.51 -5.24 -36.06
CA ASP A 109 1.60 -5.27 -34.91
C ASP A 109 0.31 -4.51 -35.22
N ILE A 110 -0.82 -5.06 -34.76
CA ILE A 110 -2.14 -4.49 -34.99
C ILE A 110 -2.84 -4.25 -33.66
N LYS A 111 -3.66 -3.20 -33.60
CA LYS A 111 -4.53 -2.92 -32.46
C LYS A 111 -5.98 -3.26 -32.81
N THR A 112 -6.69 -3.80 -31.83
CA THR A 112 -8.11 -4.12 -31.89
C THR A 112 -8.71 -3.98 -30.49
N LYS A 113 -10.03 -4.00 -30.38
CA LYS A 113 -10.73 -4.26 -29.11
C LYS A 113 -11.29 -5.66 -29.00
N GLU A 114 -11.21 -6.45 -30.07
CA GLU A 114 -11.95 -7.71 -30.20
C GLU A 114 -11.13 -8.70 -31.04
N LEU A 115 -10.93 -9.90 -30.53
CA LEU A 115 -10.25 -11.00 -31.20
C LEU A 115 -10.86 -12.36 -30.83
N TRP A 116 -10.61 -13.36 -31.66
CA TRP A 116 -11.04 -14.74 -31.48
C TRP A 116 -9.86 -15.69 -31.63
N ILE A 117 -9.83 -16.72 -30.81
CA ILE A 117 -8.85 -17.80 -30.87
C ILE A 117 -9.60 -19.10 -31.08
N GLY A 118 -9.27 -19.85 -32.13
CA GLY A 118 -9.89 -21.15 -32.37
C GLY A 118 -9.20 -21.92 -33.48
N GLY A 119 -9.62 -23.18 -33.68
CA GLY A 119 -9.07 -24.05 -34.71
C GLY A 119 -8.75 -25.46 -34.22
N ALA A 120 -8.95 -26.43 -35.10
CA ALA A 120 -8.81 -27.86 -34.76
C ALA A 120 -7.34 -28.28 -34.65
N ALA A 121 -6.49 -27.86 -35.60
CA ALA A 121 -5.09 -28.25 -35.66
C ALA A 121 -4.15 -27.26 -34.96
N ASN A 122 -4.42 -25.96 -35.10
CA ASN A 122 -3.67 -24.87 -34.49
C ASN A 122 -4.64 -23.88 -33.82
N LEU A 123 -4.14 -23.10 -32.86
CA LEU A 123 -4.88 -21.97 -32.30
C LEU A 123 -4.66 -20.76 -33.20
N SER A 124 -5.58 -20.55 -34.13
CA SER A 124 -5.61 -19.43 -35.07
C SER A 124 -6.20 -18.19 -34.40
N VAL A 125 -5.53 -17.05 -34.55
CA VAL A 125 -5.98 -15.75 -34.04
C VAL A 125 -6.68 -15.01 -35.16
N PHE A 126 -7.88 -14.54 -34.89
CA PHE A 126 -8.66 -13.64 -35.73
C PHE A 126 -8.92 -12.35 -34.97
N TYR A 127 -9.01 -11.22 -35.66
CA TYR A 127 -9.30 -9.94 -35.03
C TYR A 127 -10.36 -9.18 -35.82
N LYS A 128 -11.04 -8.27 -35.14
CA LYS A 128 -11.98 -7.36 -35.80
C LYS A 128 -11.20 -6.24 -36.47
N ASN A 129 -11.23 -6.21 -37.80
CA ASN A 129 -10.51 -5.20 -38.54
C ASN A 129 -11.22 -3.85 -38.43
N LYS A 130 -10.54 -2.83 -37.91
CA LYS A 130 -11.10 -1.47 -37.80
C LYS A 130 -11.42 -0.83 -39.15
N ASP A 131 -10.67 -1.18 -40.19
CA ASP A 131 -10.88 -0.68 -41.55
C ASP A 131 -12.01 -1.42 -42.26
N ASN A 132 -12.46 -2.55 -41.71
CA ASN A 132 -13.63 -3.30 -42.17
C ASN A 132 -14.29 -4.04 -41.01
N ALA A 133 -15.11 -3.31 -40.24
CA ALA A 133 -15.71 -3.81 -38.99
C ALA A 133 -16.58 -5.07 -39.16
N ASN A 134 -17.00 -5.39 -40.39
CA ASN A 134 -17.77 -6.60 -40.71
C ASN A 134 -16.89 -7.83 -40.96
N LYS A 135 -15.56 -7.67 -40.95
CA LYS A 135 -14.61 -8.73 -41.27
C LYS A 135 -13.80 -9.13 -40.04
N LYS A 136 -14.02 -10.36 -39.56
CA LYS A 136 -13.04 -11.07 -38.72
C LYS A 136 -11.89 -11.49 -39.64
N THR A 137 -10.70 -10.99 -39.36
CA THR A 137 -9.51 -11.13 -40.21
C THR A 137 -8.49 -12.02 -39.52
N PHE A 138 -7.92 -12.98 -40.24
CA PHE A 138 -6.92 -13.89 -39.72
C PHE A 138 -5.59 -13.16 -39.49
N ALA A 139 -5.07 -13.20 -38.27
CA ALA A 139 -3.78 -12.60 -37.90
C ALA A 139 -2.61 -13.58 -38.06
N GLY A 140 -2.84 -14.86 -37.85
CA GLY A 140 -1.80 -15.89 -37.79
C GLY A 140 -2.12 -16.95 -36.73
N ASN A 141 -1.28 -17.97 -36.60
CA ASN A 141 -1.44 -18.95 -35.51
C ASN A 141 -0.53 -18.61 -34.34
N VAL A 142 -1.03 -18.78 -33.12
CA VAL A 142 -0.17 -18.71 -31.93
C VAL A 142 0.78 -19.90 -31.95
N THR A 143 2.08 -19.61 -31.93
CA THR A 143 3.08 -20.60 -31.56
C THR A 143 3.19 -20.63 -30.04
N ALA A 144 3.43 -21.80 -29.44
CA ALA A 144 3.75 -21.87 -28.03
C ALA A 144 4.94 -20.93 -27.76
N ALA A 145 4.66 -19.82 -27.09
CA ALA A 145 5.65 -18.78 -26.91
C ALA A 145 6.64 -19.21 -25.82
N SER A 146 7.86 -18.73 -25.90
CA SER A 146 8.79 -18.85 -24.78
C SER A 146 8.18 -18.14 -23.56
N ALA A 147 8.46 -18.65 -22.35
CA ALA A 147 7.96 -18.03 -21.13
C ALA A 147 8.27 -16.52 -21.12
N GLY A 148 7.23 -15.69 -20.95
CA GLY A 148 7.35 -14.24 -20.81
C GLY A 148 7.25 -13.39 -22.09
N THR A 149 7.19 -13.95 -23.31
CA THR A 149 7.15 -13.11 -24.54
C THR A 149 5.75 -12.70 -25.00
N GLY A 150 4.72 -13.52 -24.72
CA GLY A 150 3.32 -13.27 -25.06
C GLY A 150 3.04 -13.15 -26.56
N TRP A 151 1.82 -13.43 -27.02
CA TRP A 151 1.42 -13.27 -28.44
C TRP A 151 0.55 -12.04 -28.69
N ALA A 152 -0.01 -11.46 -27.62
CA ALA A 152 -0.68 -10.17 -27.61
C ALA A 152 -0.42 -9.47 -26.28
N GLU A 153 -0.67 -8.16 -26.20
CA GLU A 153 -0.59 -7.38 -24.97
C GLU A 153 -1.73 -6.38 -24.86
N ILE A 154 -1.99 -5.92 -23.63
CA ILE A 154 -2.89 -4.80 -23.39
C ILE A 154 -2.15 -3.49 -23.68
N ASP A 155 -2.81 -2.60 -24.41
CA ASP A 155 -2.33 -1.27 -24.79
C ASP A 155 -3.30 -0.22 -24.25
N TYR A 156 -3.28 -0.02 -22.93
CA TYR A 156 -4.19 0.88 -22.23
C TYR A 156 -3.45 1.71 -21.17
N GLY A 157 -3.44 3.04 -21.33
CA GLY A 157 -2.76 3.94 -20.40
C GLY A 157 -1.24 3.73 -20.39
N ASP A 158 -0.70 3.47 -19.20
CA ASP A 158 0.71 3.17 -18.93
C ASP A 158 0.99 1.67 -18.81
N THR A 159 -0.03 0.79 -18.92
CA THR A 159 0.19 -0.67 -19.14
C THR A 159 0.91 -1.02 -20.47
N LYS A 160 1.07 -0.01 -21.34
CA LYS A 160 1.73 -0.11 -22.65
C LYS A 160 3.18 -0.56 -22.52
N ASN A 161 3.69 -1.25 -23.54
CA ASN A 161 5.04 -1.82 -23.54
C ASN A 161 5.19 -3.00 -22.57
N SER A 162 4.19 -3.89 -22.59
CA SER A 162 4.26 -5.26 -22.10
C SER A 162 4.02 -5.54 -20.62
N ASN A 163 3.43 -4.61 -19.87
CA ASN A 163 3.05 -4.88 -18.50
C ASN A 163 2.01 -6.00 -18.38
N ILE A 164 1.11 -6.15 -19.35
CA ILE A 164 0.10 -7.23 -19.36
C ILE A 164 0.14 -7.93 -20.71
N ARG A 165 0.59 -9.18 -20.72
CA ARG A 165 0.73 -10.01 -21.93
C ARG A 165 -0.20 -11.21 -21.90
N PHE A 166 -0.84 -11.50 -23.03
CA PHE A 166 -1.50 -12.78 -23.26
C PHE A 166 -0.46 -13.82 -23.68
N ASN A 167 -0.51 -14.99 -23.06
CA ASN A 167 0.27 -16.13 -23.50
C ASN A 167 -0.61 -17.39 -23.57
N ILE A 168 -0.15 -18.40 -24.29
CA ILE A 168 -0.75 -19.73 -24.26
C ILE A 168 0.30 -20.70 -23.74
N THR A 169 -0.03 -21.37 -22.64
CA THR A 169 0.79 -22.42 -22.06
C THR A 169 0.17 -23.80 -22.31
N ASP A 170 1.01 -24.83 -22.20
CA ASP A 170 0.73 -26.23 -22.57
C ASP A 170 0.73 -26.55 -24.07
N ASN A 171 0.62 -27.85 -24.37
CA ASN A 171 0.99 -28.42 -25.65
C ASN A 171 -0.11 -28.20 -26.71
N ILE A 172 -0.07 -27.02 -27.35
CA ILE A 172 -0.98 -26.56 -28.43
C ILE A 172 -1.17 -27.61 -29.54
N VAL A 173 -0.19 -28.50 -29.74
CA VAL A 173 -0.06 -29.43 -30.86
C VAL A 173 -0.81 -30.76 -30.67
N ILE A 174 -1.29 -31.08 -29.47
CA ILE A 174 -1.97 -32.36 -29.21
C ILE A 174 -3.48 -32.20 -29.37
N LEU A 175 -4.04 -32.87 -30.38
CA LEU A 175 -5.48 -33.02 -30.57
C LEU A 175 -6.07 -33.68 -29.29
N ASN A 176 -6.98 -32.98 -28.60
CA ASN A 176 -7.59 -33.33 -27.31
C ASN A 176 -6.83 -32.94 -26.03
N SER A 177 -5.75 -32.17 -26.11
CA SER A 177 -5.17 -31.55 -24.92
C SER A 177 -5.78 -30.18 -24.70
N ALA A 178 -6.26 -29.94 -23.49
CA ALA A 178 -6.64 -28.62 -23.02
C ALA A 178 -5.45 -27.65 -23.11
N PHE A 179 -5.74 -26.35 -23.08
CA PHE A 179 -4.71 -25.32 -23.04
C PHE A 179 -5.04 -24.27 -22.01
N ASN A 180 -4.01 -23.52 -21.64
CA ASN A 180 -4.10 -22.43 -20.69
C ASN A 180 -3.88 -21.11 -21.42
N LEU A 181 -4.84 -20.20 -21.33
CA LEU A 181 -4.66 -18.79 -21.69
C LEU A 181 -4.20 -18.06 -20.43
N THR A 182 -3.06 -17.38 -20.49
CA THR A 182 -2.54 -16.65 -19.34
C THR A 182 -2.47 -15.16 -19.59
N LEU A 183 -2.79 -14.38 -18.56
CA LEU A 183 -2.50 -12.95 -18.46
C LEU A 183 -1.29 -12.78 -17.54
N ILE A 184 -0.12 -12.63 -18.15
CA ILE A 184 1.15 -12.44 -17.44
C ILE A 184 1.29 -10.96 -17.13
N GLN A 185 1.32 -10.60 -15.85
CA GLN A 185 1.48 -9.23 -15.40
C GLN A 185 2.93 -8.97 -14.96
N GLN A 186 3.40 -7.76 -15.25
CA GLN A 186 4.74 -7.27 -14.98
C GLN A 186 4.67 -5.79 -14.57
N GLY A 187 5.40 -5.42 -13.52
CA GLY A 187 5.50 -4.03 -13.09
C GLY A 187 6.40 -3.21 -14.02
N ASP A 188 6.36 -1.89 -13.88
CA ASP A 188 7.14 -0.98 -14.73
C ASP A 188 8.64 -1.20 -14.61
N ASN A 189 9.07 -1.75 -13.47
CA ASN A 189 10.39 -2.30 -13.29
C ASN A 189 10.34 -3.60 -12.46
N SER A 190 11.44 -4.36 -12.50
CA SER A 190 11.54 -5.65 -11.81
C SER A 190 11.52 -5.57 -10.29
N ASN A 191 11.67 -4.38 -9.70
CA ASN A 191 11.59 -4.20 -8.26
C ASN A 191 10.16 -3.96 -7.78
N ASP A 192 9.24 -3.60 -8.68
CA ASP A 192 7.84 -3.37 -8.35
C ASP A 192 7.04 -4.66 -8.49
N LEU A 193 7.20 -5.37 -9.61
CA LEU A 193 6.61 -6.69 -9.82
C LEU A 193 7.37 -7.50 -10.88
N THR A 194 7.93 -8.63 -10.45
CA THR A 194 8.70 -9.55 -11.30
C THR A 194 7.78 -10.26 -12.30
N VAL A 195 8.24 -10.44 -13.54
CA VAL A 195 7.52 -11.19 -14.59
C VAL A 195 7.10 -12.57 -14.09
N GLY A 196 5.84 -12.93 -14.34
CA GLY A 196 5.32 -14.27 -14.04
C GLY A 196 4.99 -14.50 -12.58
N THR A 197 5.12 -13.50 -11.70
CA THR A 197 4.74 -13.60 -10.28
C THR A 197 3.31 -13.20 -9.97
N ASP A 198 2.58 -12.74 -10.99
CA ASP A 198 1.21 -12.29 -10.88
C ASP A 198 0.48 -12.66 -12.17
N THR A 199 0.26 -13.96 -12.34
CA THR A 199 -0.30 -14.51 -13.57
C THR A 199 -1.70 -15.03 -13.30
N ALA A 200 -2.67 -14.57 -14.08
CA ALA A 200 -3.98 -15.22 -14.15
C ALA A 200 -3.93 -16.29 -15.23
N THR A 201 -4.33 -17.50 -14.91
CA THR A 201 -4.39 -18.65 -15.82
C THR A 201 -5.83 -19.06 -15.96
N ILE A 202 -6.31 -19.08 -17.21
CA ILE A 202 -7.66 -19.46 -17.60
C ILE A 202 -7.56 -20.74 -18.42
N TRP A 203 -8.21 -21.79 -17.96
CA TRP A 203 -8.10 -23.12 -18.55
C TRP A 203 -9.29 -23.43 -19.47
N PHE A 204 -8.98 -23.90 -20.68
CA PHE A 204 -9.96 -24.26 -21.70
C PHE A 204 -9.81 -25.72 -22.12
N SER A 205 -10.88 -26.50 -22.01
CA SER A 205 -10.90 -27.87 -22.49
C SER A 205 -11.03 -27.95 -24.01
N ARG A 206 -10.52 -29.06 -24.59
CA ARG A 206 -10.64 -29.34 -26.02
C ARG A 206 -11.16 -30.76 -26.26
N THR A 207 -12.08 -30.87 -27.22
CA THR A 207 -12.64 -32.14 -27.69
C THR A 207 -12.50 -32.22 -29.21
N SER A 208 -11.84 -33.28 -29.71
CA SER A 208 -11.55 -33.47 -31.13
C SER A 208 -10.83 -32.27 -31.77
N GLY A 209 -9.95 -31.62 -31.01
CA GLY A 209 -9.20 -30.44 -31.42
C GLY A 209 -9.98 -29.12 -31.35
N ALA A 210 -11.30 -29.13 -31.21
CA ALA A 210 -12.07 -27.91 -30.98
C ALA A 210 -12.12 -27.54 -29.50
N ILE A 211 -12.24 -26.26 -29.18
CA ILE A 211 -12.50 -25.78 -27.82
C ILE A 211 -13.89 -26.26 -27.41
N SER A 212 -14.04 -26.77 -26.18
CA SER A 212 -15.30 -27.37 -25.71
C SER A 212 -15.96 -26.66 -24.52
N ALA A 213 -15.16 -26.02 -23.66
CA ALA A 213 -15.66 -25.24 -22.52
C ALA A 213 -14.56 -24.34 -21.96
N LEU A 214 -14.97 -23.29 -21.23
CA LEU A 214 -14.17 -22.74 -20.14
C LEU A 214 -14.26 -23.78 -19.01
N GLY A 215 -13.13 -24.27 -18.50
CA GLY A 215 -13.19 -25.43 -17.60
C GLY A 215 -13.44 -26.77 -18.32
N SER A 216 -13.85 -27.76 -17.53
CA SER A 216 -14.08 -29.16 -17.91
C SER A 216 -15.52 -29.32 -18.35
N THR A 217 -16.41 -28.60 -17.68
CA THR A 217 -17.85 -28.66 -17.83
C THR A 217 -18.35 -27.30 -18.31
N LYS A 218 -18.98 -27.30 -19.48
CA LYS A 218 -19.58 -26.10 -20.04
C LYS A 218 -20.63 -25.51 -19.09
N SER A 219 -20.62 -24.19 -18.95
CA SER A 219 -21.57 -23.39 -18.19
C SER A 219 -21.67 -23.85 -16.73
N SER A 220 -20.52 -24.12 -16.12
CA SER A 220 -20.37 -24.53 -14.74
C SER A 220 -19.12 -23.87 -14.16
N GLU A 221 -19.24 -23.31 -12.96
CA GLU A 221 -18.06 -22.86 -12.24
C GLU A 221 -17.18 -24.05 -11.83
N GLU A 222 -15.86 -23.90 -11.91
CA GLU A 222 -14.91 -24.92 -11.49
C GLU A 222 -13.68 -24.29 -10.85
N ALA A 223 -13.22 -24.85 -9.73
CA ALA A 223 -12.12 -24.24 -8.96
C ALA A 223 -10.84 -24.07 -9.77
N ALA A 224 -10.58 -24.98 -10.71
CA ALA A 224 -9.37 -24.99 -11.54
C ALA A 224 -9.51 -24.26 -12.88
N GLU A 225 -10.69 -23.70 -13.21
CA GLU A 225 -10.87 -22.99 -14.48
C GLU A 225 -10.13 -21.65 -14.50
N VAL A 226 -10.09 -20.97 -13.35
CA VAL A 226 -9.26 -19.79 -13.13
C VAL A 226 -8.38 -19.97 -11.91
N VAL A 227 -7.11 -19.68 -12.14
CA VAL A 227 -6.05 -19.85 -11.18
C VAL A 227 -5.17 -18.61 -11.16
N TRP A 228 -4.75 -18.18 -9.97
CA TRP A 228 -3.73 -17.16 -9.78
C TRP A 228 -2.41 -17.81 -9.36
N ASP A 229 -1.36 -17.58 -10.16
CA ASP A 229 -0.01 -18.10 -9.91
C ASP A 229 0.93 -17.00 -9.38
N GLN A 230 1.61 -17.33 -8.27
CA GLN A 230 2.58 -16.49 -7.56
C GLN A 230 4.04 -17.00 -7.69
N ALA A 231 4.33 -17.75 -8.76
CA ALA A 231 5.49 -18.66 -8.90
C ALA A 231 6.86 -18.17 -8.39
N ALA A 232 7.23 -16.88 -8.43
CA ALA A 232 8.58 -16.48 -8.00
C ALA A 232 8.74 -16.06 -6.52
N THR A 233 7.68 -16.02 -5.70
CA THR A 233 7.84 -15.63 -4.27
C THR A 233 7.18 -16.60 -3.29
N HIS A 234 6.07 -17.25 -3.65
CA HIS A 234 5.32 -18.09 -2.69
C HIS A 234 5.00 -19.51 -3.17
N GLY A 235 5.44 -19.92 -4.37
CA GLY A 235 5.39 -21.31 -4.83
C GLY A 235 4.00 -21.98 -4.76
N THR A 236 2.94 -21.19 -4.76
CA THR A 236 1.57 -21.64 -4.49
C THR A 236 0.64 -21.08 -5.56
N THR A 237 -0.08 -22.02 -6.15
CA THR A 237 -1.13 -21.79 -7.13
C THR A 237 -2.44 -21.69 -6.38
N THR A 238 -3.19 -20.60 -6.56
CA THR A 238 -4.45 -20.36 -5.86
C THR A 238 -5.62 -20.50 -6.82
N ASN A 239 -6.51 -21.46 -6.55
CA ASN A 239 -7.76 -21.64 -7.28
C ASN A 239 -8.73 -20.52 -6.92
N ILE A 240 -9.20 -19.78 -7.93
CA ILE A 240 -10.12 -18.65 -7.73
C ILE A 240 -11.42 -18.78 -8.53
N GLY A 241 -11.56 -19.79 -9.40
CA GLY A 241 -12.77 -19.97 -10.24
C GLY A 241 -14.09 -20.10 -9.48
N THR A 242 -14.09 -20.62 -8.25
CA THR A 242 -15.33 -20.78 -7.45
C THR A 242 -15.58 -19.64 -6.45
N LYS A 243 -14.84 -18.53 -6.56
CA LYS A 243 -14.95 -17.40 -5.64
C LYS A 243 -16.06 -16.46 -6.10
N ASP A 244 -16.93 -16.06 -5.17
CA ASP A 244 -18.09 -15.20 -5.45
C ASP A 244 -17.83 -13.71 -5.15
N GLU A 245 -16.60 -13.40 -4.74
CA GLU A 245 -16.08 -12.07 -4.52
C GLU A 245 -15.09 -11.64 -5.61
N ASN A 246 -14.90 -10.32 -5.74
CA ASN A 246 -13.89 -9.77 -6.62
C ASN A 246 -12.50 -9.97 -6.01
N HIS A 247 -11.53 -10.40 -6.82
CA HIS A 247 -10.14 -10.53 -6.39
C HIS A 247 -9.24 -9.58 -7.16
N ARG A 248 -8.35 -8.89 -6.46
CA ARG A 248 -7.35 -8.00 -7.04
C ARG A 248 -5.98 -8.66 -7.02
N PHE A 249 -5.33 -8.71 -8.18
CA PHE A 249 -3.96 -9.18 -8.36
C PHE A 249 -2.94 -8.09 -7.96
N ARG A 250 -1.66 -8.46 -7.81
CA ARG A 250 -0.61 -7.55 -7.30
C ARG A 250 -0.38 -6.33 -8.19
N TYR A 251 -0.54 -6.48 -9.51
CA TYR A 251 -0.48 -5.36 -10.46
C TYR A 251 -1.67 -4.39 -10.31
N GLY A 252 -2.80 -4.88 -9.79
CA GLY A 252 -4.03 -4.09 -9.62
C GLY A 252 -5.18 -4.49 -10.54
N THR A 253 -4.97 -5.47 -11.43
CA THR A 253 -6.05 -6.13 -12.19
C THR A 253 -7.05 -6.77 -11.25
N ILE A 254 -8.35 -6.65 -11.54
CA ILE A 254 -9.42 -7.24 -10.74
C ILE A 254 -10.14 -8.30 -11.57
N ILE A 255 -10.21 -9.53 -11.10
CA ILE A 255 -11.18 -10.50 -11.62
C ILE A 255 -12.50 -10.32 -10.87
N VAL A 256 -13.59 -10.20 -11.63
CA VAL A 256 -14.92 -9.86 -11.10
C VAL A 256 -15.73 -11.15 -11.00
N ASP A 257 -16.26 -11.45 -9.81
CA ASP A 257 -17.13 -12.61 -9.54
C ASP A 257 -16.79 -13.85 -10.41
N PRO A 258 -15.61 -14.47 -10.22
CA PRO A 258 -15.19 -15.61 -11.01
C PRO A 258 -16.25 -16.72 -11.05
N LYS A 259 -16.89 -17.01 -9.92
CA LYS A 259 -17.94 -18.03 -9.82
C LYS A 259 -19.13 -17.72 -10.74
N GLY A 260 -19.68 -16.52 -10.64
CA GLY A 260 -20.85 -16.13 -11.42
C GLY A 260 -20.56 -16.05 -12.92
N ASN A 261 -19.36 -15.58 -13.28
CA ASN A 261 -18.94 -15.48 -14.68
C ASN A 261 -18.54 -16.84 -15.27
N GLY A 262 -17.79 -17.67 -14.55
CA GLY A 262 -17.37 -19.02 -14.95
C GLY A 262 -18.56 -19.95 -15.23
N ALA A 263 -19.61 -19.87 -14.41
CA ALA A 263 -20.88 -20.54 -14.67
C ALA A 263 -21.57 -20.12 -16.00
N SER A 264 -21.13 -19.04 -16.62
CA SER A 264 -21.57 -18.56 -17.94
C SER A 264 -20.48 -18.69 -19.01
N ASP A 265 -19.46 -19.53 -18.79
CA ASP A 265 -18.30 -19.73 -19.66
C ASP A 265 -17.55 -18.43 -20.02
N ARG A 266 -17.49 -17.48 -19.07
CA ARG A 266 -16.84 -16.17 -19.25
C ARG A 266 -15.99 -15.83 -18.04
N GLU A 267 -14.94 -15.06 -18.26
CA GLU A 267 -14.21 -14.35 -17.23
C GLU A 267 -14.15 -12.86 -17.52
N LEU A 268 -14.35 -12.04 -16.48
CA LEU A 268 -14.32 -10.59 -16.56
C LEU A 268 -13.16 -10.05 -15.72
N PHE A 269 -12.23 -9.38 -16.39
CA PHE A 269 -11.12 -8.67 -15.76
C PHE A 269 -11.31 -7.16 -15.91
N LYS A 270 -11.10 -6.41 -14.82
CA LYS A 270 -10.88 -4.97 -14.89
C LYS A 270 -9.39 -4.72 -14.92
N ILE A 271 -8.92 -4.14 -16.01
CA ILE A 271 -7.51 -3.81 -16.22
C ILE A 271 -7.28 -2.32 -15.91
N PRO A 272 -6.43 -1.97 -14.92
CA PRO A 272 -6.16 -0.58 -14.58
C PRO A 272 -5.39 0.12 -15.69
N SER A 273 -5.43 1.46 -15.73
CA SER A 273 -4.64 2.24 -16.68
C SER A 273 -3.14 2.24 -16.39
N ASP A 274 -2.73 1.83 -15.19
CA ASP A 274 -1.33 1.80 -14.73
C ASP A 274 -1.20 0.76 -13.59
N GLN A 275 0.02 0.41 -13.17
CA GLN A 275 0.22 -0.41 -11.99
C GLN A 275 -0.36 0.29 -10.76
N VAL A 276 -1.25 -0.40 -10.04
CA VAL A 276 -1.90 0.16 -8.85
C VAL A 276 -0.93 0.15 -7.68
N GLN A 277 -0.60 1.34 -7.19
CA GLN A 277 0.19 1.55 -5.99
C GLN A 277 -0.67 2.23 -4.92
N VAL A 278 -0.22 2.13 -3.67
CA VAL A 278 -0.91 2.71 -2.52
C VAL A 278 -0.16 3.93 -2.00
N ASN A 279 -0.90 5.01 -1.78
CA ASN A 279 -0.41 6.17 -1.08
C ASN A 279 -0.59 5.96 0.42
N VAL A 280 0.53 5.77 1.12
CA VAL A 280 0.52 5.63 2.57
C VAL A 280 0.98 6.93 3.21
N VAL A 281 0.16 7.46 4.12
CA VAL A 281 0.45 8.70 4.82
C VAL A 281 0.61 8.42 6.30
N VAL A 282 1.64 9.03 6.90
CA VAL A 282 1.89 8.98 8.33
C VAL A 282 1.33 10.26 8.94
N LYS A 283 0.27 10.13 9.73
CA LYS A 283 -0.38 11.26 10.40
C LYS A 283 0.12 11.39 11.84
N PRO A 284 0.33 12.63 12.32
CA PRO A 284 0.58 12.88 13.73
C PRO A 284 -0.62 12.43 14.58
N GLY A 285 -0.32 11.91 15.76
CA GLY A 285 -1.31 11.66 16.80
C GLY A 285 -2.06 12.91 17.25
N THR A 286 -3.18 12.71 17.96
CA THR A 286 -3.97 13.82 18.51
C THR A 286 -3.09 14.70 19.42
N GLY A 287 -2.92 15.98 19.07
CA GLY A 287 -2.10 16.94 19.82
C GLY A 287 -0.63 17.05 19.36
N ALA A 288 -0.20 16.26 18.37
CA ALA A 288 1.10 16.45 17.73
C ALA A 288 1.04 17.52 16.64
N THR A 289 2.09 18.34 16.55
CA THR A 289 2.20 19.43 15.57
C THR A 289 3.09 18.96 14.41
N THR A 290 2.68 19.26 13.17
CA THR A 290 3.52 19.00 12.00
C THR A 290 4.57 20.10 11.87
N ILE A 291 5.83 19.72 11.67
CA ILE A 291 6.88 20.68 11.27
C ILE A 291 7.09 20.50 9.77
N PRO A 292 6.82 21.52 8.94
CA PRO A 292 7.14 21.45 7.53
C PRO A 292 8.67 21.33 7.40
N THR A 293 9.14 20.26 6.78
CA THR A 293 10.55 20.15 6.38
C THR A 293 10.70 20.57 4.92
N THR A 294 11.85 21.15 4.58
CA THR A 294 12.18 21.61 3.22
C THR A 294 12.42 20.49 2.21
N SER A 295 12.23 19.22 2.60
CA SER A 295 12.54 18.05 1.77
C SER A 295 11.38 17.04 1.80
N GLY A 296 10.20 17.44 1.32
CA GLY A 296 9.12 16.54 0.88
C GLY A 296 8.51 15.58 1.92
N GLY A 297 8.99 15.56 3.17
CA GLY A 297 8.51 14.69 4.24
C GLY A 297 7.93 15.49 5.40
N ILE A 298 6.84 14.99 5.97
CA ILE A 298 6.27 15.52 7.22
C ILE A 298 7.10 14.98 8.37
N ALA A 299 7.79 15.86 9.11
CA ALA A 299 8.32 15.49 10.42
C ALA A 299 7.23 15.71 11.47
N ILE A 300 6.87 14.64 12.19
CA ILE A 300 5.98 14.72 13.36
C ILE A 300 6.81 15.21 14.54
N SER A 301 6.50 16.40 15.07
CA SER A 301 7.17 16.86 16.29
C SER A 301 6.61 16.12 17.50
N SER A 302 7.46 15.89 18.48
CA SER A 302 7.04 15.58 19.85
C SER A 302 5.98 16.59 20.33
N TYR A 303 5.03 16.11 21.13
CA TYR A 303 3.95 16.88 21.76
C TYR A 303 4.36 18.30 22.12
N ALA A 304 3.71 19.25 21.45
CA ALA A 304 3.97 20.67 21.61
C ALA A 304 2.71 21.41 22.05
N THR A 305 1.89 20.80 22.92
CA THR A 305 1.02 21.68 23.73
C THR A 305 1.93 22.30 24.78
N ALA A 306 2.34 23.55 24.55
CA ALA A 306 3.01 24.33 25.58
C ALA A 306 2.15 24.28 26.85
N PRO A 307 2.74 24.05 28.04
CA PRO A 307 1.97 24.04 29.28
C PRO A 307 1.21 25.35 29.42
N SER A 308 -0.05 25.28 29.87
CA SER A 308 -0.84 26.48 30.17
C SER A 308 -0.23 27.18 31.38
N ALA A 309 0.22 28.42 31.22
CA ALA A 309 0.72 29.21 32.32
C ALA A 309 -0.46 29.78 33.11
N VAL A 310 -0.66 29.26 34.32
CA VAL A 310 -1.70 29.69 35.26
C VAL A 310 -1.07 29.98 36.63
N LEU A 311 -1.75 30.78 37.45
CA LEU A 311 -1.38 30.99 38.84
C LEU A 311 -1.64 29.72 39.66
N ASP A 312 -0.89 29.54 40.74
CA ASP A 312 -1.09 28.43 41.69
C ASP A 312 -2.53 28.39 42.23
N SER A 313 -3.13 29.55 42.47
CA SER A 313 -4.52 29.72 42.92
C SER A 313 -5.58 29.32 41.88
N GLU A 314 -5.20 29.22 40.61
CA GLU A 314 -6.11 28.82 39.51
C GLU A 314 -6.11 27.29 39.30
N VAL A 315 -5.17 26.57 39.93
CA VAL A 315 -5.07 25.12 39.84
C VAL A 315 -5.94 24.48 40.92
N THR A 316 -7.15 24.06 40.56
CA THR A 316 -8.11 23.45 41.51
C THR A 316 -7.92 21.95 41.71
N THR A 317 -7.31 21.24 40.76
CA THR A 317 -7.08 19.79 40.82
C THR A 317 -5.62 19.42 40.53
N PRO A 318 -4.65 19.87 41.37
CA PRO A 318 -3.22 19.68 41.09
C PRO A 318 -2.82 18.20 40.91
N ALA A 319 -3.49 17.26 41.57
CA ALA A 319 -3.22 15.83 41.47
C ALA A 319 -3.49 15.23 40.07
N ASP A 320 -4.34 15.87 39.26
CA ASP A 320 -4.75 15.37 37.94
C ASP A 320 -3.75 15.70 36.83
N HIS A 321 -2.71 16.49 37.11
CA HIS A 321 -1.82 17.05 36.09
C HIS A 321 -0.34 16.80 36.38
N ASN A 322 0.46 16.77 35.31
CA ASN A 322 1.88 17.01 35.41
C ASN A 322 2.13 18.52 35.56
N LEU A 323 2.92 18.91 36.56
CA LEU A 323 3.09 20.31 36.94
C LEU A 323 4.53 20.77 36.75
N VAL A 324 4.69 22.02 36.29
CA VAL A 324 5.96 22.75 36.37
C VAL A 324 5.71 23.95 37.28
N LEU A 325 6.17 23.85 38.53
CA LEU A 325 5.92 24.82 39.58
C LEU A 325 7.06 25.84 39.61
N VAL A 326 6.85 26.98 38.95
CA VAL A 326 7.82 28.07 38.91
C VAL A 326 7.61 29.01 40.09
N GLY A 327 8.66 29.19 40.90
CA GLY A 327 8.64 30.02 42.10
C GLY A 327 8.85 29.21 43.38
N GLY A 328 9.59 29.80 44.32
CA GLY A 328 9.84 29.20 45.63
C GLY A 328 8.62 29.18 46.55
N PRO A 329 8.72 28.51 47.71
CA PRO A 329 7.62 28.30 48.65
C PRO A 329 7.14 29.59 49.36
N ALA A 330 7.78 30.74 49.07
CA ALA A 330 7.33 32.05 49.51
C ALA A 330 6.27 32.67 48.59
N VAL A 331 6.26 32.30 47.30
CA VAL A 331 5.44 32.95 46.25
C VAL A 331 4.55 31.99 45.48
N ASN A 332 4.75 30.68 45.65
CA ASN A 332 3.94 29.63 45.05
C ASN A 332 3.50 28.63 46.15
N LYS A 333 2.20 28.58 46.41
CA LYS A 333 1.57 27.75 47.44
C LYS A 333 1.75 26.25 47.15
N LEU A 334 1.65 25.86 45.88
CA LEU A 334 1.88 24.47 45.47
C LEU A 334 3.35 24.09 45.67
N SER A 335 4.31 24.97 45.31
CA SER A 335 5.72 24.72 45.62
C SER A 335 5.96 24.50 47.13
N ALA A 336 5.30 25.28 48.00
CA ALA A 336 5.38 25.08 49.45
C ALA A 336 4.81 23.73 49.90
N GLU A 337 3.65 23.34 49.36
CA GLU A 337 3.02 22.05 49.63
C GLU A 337 3.92 20.87 49.24
N PHE A 338 4.42 20.85 48.01
CA PHE A 338 5.29 19.78 47.51
C PHE A 338 6.67 19.75 48.20
N LEU A 339 7.14 20.87 48.74
CA LEU A 339 8.36 20.94 49.56
C LEU A 339 8.13 20.65 51.06
N GLY A 340 6.87 20.44 51.49
CA GLY A 340 6.53 20.22 52.89
C GLY A 340 6.79 21.44 53.78
N LYS A 341 6.57 22.64 53.26
CA LYS A 341 6.78 23.93 53.95
C LYS A 341 5.47 24.65 54.23
N THR A 342 5.42 25.43 55.29
CA THR A 342 4.29 26.33 55.57
C THR A 342 4.34 27.55 54.67
N PHE A 343 3.30 27.78 53.87
CA PHE A 343 3.21 28.95 53.00
C PHE A 343 2.83 30.22 53.78
N PRO A 344 3.49 31.37 53.56
CA PRO A 344 4.70 31.55 52.76
C PRO A 344 5.99 31.24 53.56
N ALA A 345 6.95 30.54 52.94
CA ALA A 345 8.25 30.22 53.55
C ALA A 345 9.39 31.02 52.92
N TYR A 346 9.86 32.06 53.63
CA TYR A 346 10.95 32.95 53.19
C TYR A 346 12.31 32.54 53.74
N GLY A 347 13.37 32.99 53.07
CA GLY A 347 14.75 32.86 53.54
C GLY A 347 15.09 31.40 53.84
N GLU A 348 15.77 31.13 54.96
CA GLU A 348 16.17 29.77 55.35
C GLU A 348 14.98 28.82 55.54
N ALA A 349 13.79 29.33 55.88
CA ALA A 349 12.58 28.52 56.01
C ALA A 349 12.15 27.89 54.67
N SER A 350 12.58 28.48 53.54
CA SER A 350 12.38 27.91 52.20
C SER A 350 13.16 26.61 51.98
N GLY A 351 14.22 26.37 52.75
CA GLY A 351 15.16 25.26 52.56
C GLY A 351 16.28 25.55 51.56
N LEU A 352 16.33 26.75 50.98
CA LEU A 352 17.41 27.22 50.12
C LEU A 352 18.40 28.08 50.93
N LYS A 353 19.62 28.28 50.41
CA LYS A 353 20.55 29.30 50.90
C LYS A 353 20.58 30.49 49.93
N GLU A 354 21.09 31.63 50.40
CA GLU A 354 21.29 32.81 49.56
C GLU A 354 22.10 32.47 48.30
N GLY A 355 21.56 32.87 47.14
CA GLY A 355 22.12 32.57 45.82
C GLY A 355 21.92 31.15 45.30
N GLU A 356 21.21 30.27 46.03
CA GLU A 356 20.88 28.93 45.56
C GLU A 356 19.54 28.89 44.81
N ALA A 357 19.47 28.00 43.82
CA ALA A 357 18.22 27.55 43.23
C ALA A 357 18.19 26.02 43.10
N VAL A 358 17.01 25.46 42.89
CA VAL A 358 16.79 24.02 42.80
C VAL A 358 15.87 23.71 41.62
N LEU A 359 16.15 22.57 40.96
CA LEU A 359 15.22 21.84 40.13
C LEU A 359 14.92 20.52 40.83
N GLU A 360 13.69 20.32 41.29
CA GLU A 360 13.33 19.16 42.11
C GLU A 360 12.05 18.48 41.59
N LEU A 361 12.13 17.17 41.36
CA LEU A 361 11.00 16.32 41.00
C LEU A 361 10.36 15.78 42.27
N LYS A 362 9.04 15.99 42.38
CA LYS A 362 8.19 15.45 43.42
C LYS A 362 7.13 14.53 42.83
N ASP A 363 6.80 13.50 43.59
CA ASP A 363 5.67 12.63 43.30
C ASP A 363 4.36 13.40 43.42
N ASN A 364 3.45 13.17 42.48
CA ASN A 364 2.10 13.72 42.47
C ASN A 364 1.10 12.62 42.13
N GLY A 365 1.20 11.48 42.84
CA GLY A 365 0.38 10.30 42.59
C GLY A 365 0.73 9.61 41.27
N GLY A 366 -0.20 9.61 40.31
CA GLY A 366 0.07 9.10 38.95
C GLY A 366 0.87 10.06 38.07
N ASN A 367 1.12 11.28 38.55
CA ASN A 367 1.75 12.38 37.83
C ASN A 367 3.04 12.84 38.51
N VAL A 368 3.75 13.79 37.91
CA VAL A 368 4.96 14.41 38.48
C VAL A 368 4.84 15.93 38.60
N ALA A 369 5.47 16.49 39.64
CA ALA A 369 5.63 17.93 39.81
C ALA A 369 7.11 18.31 39.77
N LEU A 370 7.51 19.12 38.80
CA LEU A 370 8.84 19.71 38.73
C LEU A 370 8.84 21.10 39.34
N ILE A 371 9.56 21.27 40.44
CA ILE A 371 9.74 22.53 41.15
C ILE A 371 10.94 23.26 40.56
N VAL A 372 10.73 24.52 40.21
CA VAL A 372 11.76 25.46 39.74
C VAL A 372 11.78 26.64 40.71
N ALA A 373 12.63 26.56 41.73
CA ALA A 373 12.64 27.49 42.84
C ALA A 373 14.02 28.08 43.09
N GLY A 374 14.10 29.39 43.29
CA GLY A 374 15.30 30.09 43.74
C GLY A 374 15.09 30.80 45.07
N TRP A 375 16.19 31.13 45.75
CA TRP A 375 16.17 31.96 46.95
C TRP A 375 15.50 33.31 46.66
N GLU A 376 15.87 33.94 45.54
CA GLU A 376 15.20 35.13 45.01
C GLU A 376 14.70 34.94 43.56
N GLY A 377 14.05 35.98 43.03
CA GLY A 377 13.51 35.97 41.67
C GLY A 377 14.59 35.77 40.60
N GLU A 378 15.79 36.30 40.79
CA GLU A 378 16.90 36.09 39.86
C GLU A 378 17.39 34.63 39.88
N ASP A 379 17.47 34.01 41.06
CA ASP A 379 17.83 32.60 41.22
C ASP A 379 16.80 31.68 40.55
N THR A 380 15.52 32.02 40.65
CA THR A 380 14.44 31.29 39.98
C THR A 380 14.58 31.38 38.46
N ARG A 381 14.90 32.57 37.92
CA ARG A 381 15.17 32.76 36.47
C ARG A 381 16.37 31.95 36.00
N ARG A 382 17.40 31.83 36.84
CA ARG A 382 18.58 31.02 36.56
C ARG A 382 18.23 29.53 36.45
N ALA A 383 17.46 28.99 37.39
CA ALA A 383 16.96 27.62 37.30
C ALA A 383 16.05 27.40 36.09
N ALA A 384 15.15 28.33 35.80
CA ALA A 384 14.30 28.28 34.60
C ALA A 384 15.12 28.27 33.30
N ARG A 385 16.26 28.99 33.25
CA ARG A 385 17.15 28.96 32.09
C ARG A 385 17.84 27.62 31.90
N VAL A 386 18.21 26.93 32.97
CA VAL A 386 18.73 25.55 32.89
C VAL A 386 17.67 24.64 32.26
N LEU A 387 16.42 24.74 32.70
CA LEU A 387 15.32 23.94 32.16
C LEU A 387 15.04 24.26 30.68
N GLN A 388 15.04 25.55 30.31
CA GLN A 388 14.89 25.98 28.91
C GLN A 388 16.00 25.40 28.01
N ASN A 389 17.20 25.20 28.55
CA ASN A 389 18.37 24.70 27.82
C ASN A 389 18.77 23.28 28.26
N TYR A 390 17.82 22.46 28.75
CA TYR A 390 18.11 21.18 29.43
C TYR A 390 19.03 20.23 28.65
N ARG A 391 19.01 20.28 27.31
CA ARG A 391 19.90 19.48 26.43
C ARG A 391 21.39 19.74 26.69
N ALA A 392 21.76 20.98 26.99
CA ALA A 392 23.14 21.32 27.35
C ALA A 392 23.55 20.76 28.72
N TYR A 393 22.58 20.38 29.56
CA TYR A 393 22.78 19.97 30.94
C TYR A 393 22.43 18.50 31.21
N THR A 394 22.12 17.72 30.17
CA THR A 394 21.58 16.34 30.32
C THR A 394 22.50 15.41 31.12
N ALA A 395 23.81 15.59 31.02
CA ALA A 395 24.78 14.79 31.79
C ALA A 395 24.76 15.09 33.31
N GLN A 396 24.25 16.26 33.71
CA GLN A 396 24.25 16.77 35.08
C GLN A 396 22.85 16.73 35.72
N LEU A 397 21.78 16.76 34.93
CA LEU A 397 20.39 16.61 35.37
C LEU A 397 20.08 15.14 35.69
N LYS A 398 20.56 14.65 36.84
CA LYS A 398 20.38 13.28 37.30
C LYS A 398 19.71 13.24 38.67
N GLY A 399 18.95 12.17 38.94
CA GLY A 399 18.23 11.99 40.20
C GLY A 399 16.95 12.82 40.27
N THR A 400 16.46 13.06 41.49
CA THR A 400 15.21 13.77 41.75
C THR A 400 15.41 15.22 42.16
N SER A 401 16.64 15.68 42.41
CA SER A 401 16.92 17.06 42.78
C SER A 401 18.32 17.47 42.34
N VAL A 402 18.45 18.68 41.82
CA VAL A 402 19.75 19.31 41.54
C VAL A 402 19.77 20.76 42.00
N LYS A 403 20.93 21.23 42.45
CA LYS A 403 21.15 22.64 42.77
C LYS A 403 21.67 23.40 41.56
N VAL A 404 21.21 24.63 41.39
CA VAL A 404 21.61 25.56 40.33
C VAL A 404 22.28 26.79 40.95
N ALA A 405 23.52 27.03 40.55
CA ALA A 405 24.34 28.16 40.98
C ALA A 405 24.85 28.95 39.76
N GLY A 406 25.77 29.90 40.00
CA GLY A 406 26.33 30.78 38.97
C GLY A 406 25.42 31.98 38.67
N THR A 407 25.47 32.48 37.45
CA THR A 407 24.70 33.66 37.03
C THR A 407 23.58 33.27 36.07
N THR A 408 22.59 34.15 35.90
CA THR A 408 21.51 33.93 34.92
C THR A 408 22.04 33.82 33.49
N SER A 409 23.18 34.43 33.15
CA SER A 409 23.80 34.31 31.81
C SER A 409 24.68 33.07 31.66
N SER A 410 25.12 32.47 32.76
CA SER A 410 26.01 31.29 32.78
C SER A 410 25.67 30.38 33.96
N PRO A 411 24.51 29.69 33.94
CA PRO A 411 24.11 28.83 35.04
C PRO A 411 24.96 27.55 35.08
N THR A 412 25.23 27.08 36.29
CA THR A 412 25.95 25.83 36.55
C THR A 412 25.10 24.91 37.42
N ILE A 413 25.16 23.60 37.15
CA ILE A 413 24.56 22.59 38.03
C ILE A 413 25.62 22.16 39.03
N VAL A 414 25.29 22.32 40.31
CA VAL A 414 26.08 21.82 41.42
C VAL A 414 25.47 20.48 41.78
N THR A 415 26.08 19.39 41.33
CA THR A 415 25.63 18.04 41.70
C THR A 415 25.68 17.91 43.22
N SER A 416 24.52 17.72 43.85
CA SER A 416 24.47 17.16 45.19
C SER A 416 25.04 15.74 45.12
N ALA A 417 25.99 15.44 46.02
CA ALA A 417 26.54 14.11 46.20
C ALA A 417 25.45 13.09 46.56
#